data_AF-A0A3S4APJ6-F1
#
_entry.id   AF-A0A3S4APJ6-F1
#
_cell.length_a   1.000
_cell.length_b   1.000
_cell.length_c   1.000
_cell.angle_alpha   90.00
_cell.angle_beta   90.00
_cell.angle_gamma   90.00
#
_symmetry.space_group_name_H-M   'P 1'
#
loop_
_entity.id
_entity.type
_entity.pdbx_description
1 polymer ?
#
loop_
_entity_poly.entity_id
_entity_poly.type
_entity_poly.pdbx_seq_one_letter_code
_entity_poly.pdbx_strand_id
1 'polypeptide(L)'
;MGEHREGRRVSAFLATTDGRVLAHFDESELEVLLSLSRQFCALLADVGNPSQLLDPAIARLFPDAYRDDAAASNEFRRYTQHDLAARKVETAERVQAALADTAERSVGVVLPDGREGIALSVEDGWSWLRHLTDLRLTLAARLGVVDDAAAFDEEPDPEALSEEELLTRSLFDWVGYVQELLVAALEDVVDAGSTSADESGPASTGR
;
A
#
# COMPACT_ATOMS: atom_id res chain seq x y z
N MET A 1 -35.58 -17.37 8.46
CA MET A 1 -34.45 -17.35 9.40
C MET A 1 -33.24 -17.83 8.61
N GLY A 2 -32.66 -16.93 7.81
CA GLY A 2 -31.65 -17.28 6.82
C GLY A 2 -30.26 -17.15 7.40
N GLU A 3 -29.51 -18.25 7.35
CA GLU A 3 -28.10 -18.34 7.69
C GLU A 3 -27.29 -17.37 6.80
N HIS A 4 -26.72 -16.33 7.41
CA HIS A 4 -25.68 -15.54 6.76
C HIS A 4 -24.39 -16.36 6.83
N ARG A 5 -24.00 -16.86 5.66
CA ARG A 5 -22.76 -17.59 5.41
C ARG A 5 -21.58 -16.77 5.90
N GLU A 6 -20.90 -17.27 6.93
CA GLU A 6 -19.54 -16.89 7.30
C GLU A 6 -18.60 -17.31 6.16
N GLY A 7 -18.56 -16.51 5.11
CA GLY A 7 -17.59 -16.63 4.03
C GLY A 7 -16.24 -16.25 4.62
N ARG A 8 -15.46 -17.27 4.99
CA ARG A 8 -14.06 -17.16 5.43
C ARG A 8 -13.35 -16.10 4.59
N ARG A 9 -13.18 -14.89 5.14
CA ARG A 9 -12.43 -13.80 4.48
C ARG A 9 -11.05 -14.34 4.16
N VAL A 10 -10.80 -14.53 2.88
CA VAL A 10 -9.51 -15.00 2.38
C VAL A 10 -8.56 -13.81 2.51
N SER A 11 -7.46 -13.99 3.24
CA SER A 11 -6.44 -12.95 3.36
C SER A 11 -5.92 -12.56 1.98
N ALA A 12 -5.85 -11.26 1.70
CA ALA A 12 -5.31 -10.72 0.45
C ALA A 12 -3.83 -11.10 0.23
N PHE A 13 -3.09 -11.46 1.29
CA PHE A 13 -1.70 -11.87 1.19
C PHE A 13 -1.44 -13.16 1.95
N LEU A 14 -0.57 -14.00 1.39
CA LEU A 14 -0.11 -15.26 1.98
C LEU A 14 1.40 -15.40 1.80
N ALA A 15 2.11 -15.71 2.87
CA ALA A 15 3.50 -16.13 2.78
C ALA A 15 3.60 -17.52 2.12
N THR A 16 4.57 -17.70 1.25
CA THR A 16 4.83 -18.98 0.57
C THR A 16 6.11 -19.62 1.09
N THR A 17 6.19 -20.95 1.00
CA THR A 17 7.34 -21.73 1.51
C THR A 17 8.64 -21.50 0.73
N ASP A 18 8.55 -20.94 -0.47
CA ASP A 18 9.69 -20.54 -1.31
C ASP A 18 10.14 -19.08 -1.05
N GLY A 19 9.64 -18.45 0.02
CA GLY A 19 10.11 -17.13 0.48
C GLY A 19 9.55 -15.96 -0.33
N ARG A 20 8.33 -16.10 -0.86
CA ARG A 20 7.59 -15.05 -1.57
C ARG A 20 6.33 -14.68 -0.81
N VAL A 21 5.73 -13.56 -1.19
CA VAL A 21 4.38 -13.20 -0.78
C VAL A 21 3.46 -13.38 -1.97
N LEU A 22 2.36 -14.10 -1.80
CA LEU A 22 1.32 -14.18 -2.82
C LEU A 22 0.22 -13.18 -2.49
N ALA A 23 -0.09 -12.29 -3.42
CA ALA A 23 -1.22 -11.36 -3.34
C ALA A 23 -2.42 -11.90 -4.13
N HIS A 24 -3.60 -11.87 -3.53
CA HIS A 24 -4.87 -12.27 -4.13
C HIS A 24 -5.91 -11.19 -3.90
N PHE A 25 -6.57 -10.78 -4.96
CA PHE A 25 -7.62 -9.77 -4.95
C PHE A 25 -8.76 -10.25 -5.84
N ASP A 26 -10.00 -9.97 -5.44
CA ASP A 26 -11.13 -10.13 -6.34
C ASP A 26 -11.15 -9.02 -7.42
N GLU A 27 -12.04 -9.15 -8.41
CA GLU A 27 -12.14 -8.19 -9.52
C GLU A 27 -12.41 -6.76 -9.04
N SER A 28 -13.26 -6.58 -8.02
CA SER A 28 -13.60 -5.26 -7.50
C SER A 28 -12.42 -4.64 -6.74
N GLU A 29 -11.71 -5.43 -5.96
CA GLU A 29 -10.50 -5.01 -5.25
C GLU A 29 -9.38 -4.60 -6.22
N LEU A 30 -9.17 -5.36 -7.29
CA LEU A 30 -8.21 -5.04 -8.36
C LEU A 30 -8.57 -3.71 -9.03
N GLU A 31 -9.84 -3.51 -9.40
CA GLU A 31 -10.32 -2.27 -10.00
C GLU A 31 -10.08 -1.06 -9.09
N VAL A 32 -10.38 -1.21 -7.79
CA VAL A 32 -10.16 -0.15 -6.80
C VAL A 32 -8.67 0.19 -6.67
N LEU A 33 -7.77 -0.79 -6.53
CA LEU A 33 -6.32 -0.53 -6.42
C LEU A 33 -5.75 0.10 -7.68
N LEU A 34 -6.16 -0.38 -8.86
CA LEU A 34 -5.75 0.20 -10.13
C LEU A 34 -6.25 1.65 -10.26
N SER A 35 -7.50 1.90 -9.90
CA SER A 35 -8.08 3.25 -9.91
C SER A 35 -7.33 4.20 -8.98
N LEU A 36 -7.12 3.80 -7.73
CA LEU A 36 -6.37 4.59 -6.74
C LEU A 36 -4.93 4.86 -7.20
N SER A 37 -4.25 3.85 -7.73
CA SER A 37 -2.87 3.99 -8.21
C SER A 37 -2.76 4.93 -9.41
N ARG A 38 -3.73 4.89 -10.34
CA ARG A 38 -3.79 5.81 -11.48
C ARG A 38 -4.06 7.25 -11.03
N GLN A 39 -5.01 7.44 -10.12
CA GLN A 39 -5.31 8.75 -9.55
C GLN A 39 -4.11 9.33 -8.79
N PHE A 40 -3.37 8.48 -8.08
CA PHE A 40 -2.12 8.87 -7.43
C PHE A 40 -1.04 9.32 -8.43
N CYS A 41 -0.81 8.56 -9.52
CA CYS A 41 0.12 9.00 -10.56
C CYS A 41 -0.32 10.33 -11.21
N ALA A 42 -1.62 10.50 -11.46
CA ALA A 42 -2.17 11.74 -12.01
C ALA A 42 -1.99 12.93 -11.06
N LEU A 43 -2.18 12.73 -9.75
CA LEU A 43 -1.90 13.73 -8.72
C LEU A 43 -0.43 14.17 -8.77
N LEU A 44 0.50 13.22 -8.94
CA LEU A 44 1.93 13.49 -8.91
C LEU A 44 2.51 14.04 -10.23
N ALA A 45 1.82 13.89 -11.35
CA ALA A 45 2.28 14.31 -12.67
C ALA A 45 2.58 15.83 -12.76
N ASP A 46 1.90 16.64 -11.95
CA ASP A 46 1.96 18.09 -12.00
C ASP A 46 2.72 18.73 -10.83
N VAL A 47 3.45 17.95 -10.01
CA VAL A 47 4.04 18.37 -8.71
C VAL A 47 5.01 19.55 -8.81
N GLY A 48 5.48 19.90 -10.00
CA GLY A 48 6.24 21.12 -10.28
C GLY A 48 5.42 22.40 -10.46
N ASN A 49 4.08 22.31 -10.45
CA ASN A 49 3.18 23.43 -10.63
C ASN A 49 2.90 24.12 -9.28
N PRO A 50 3.16 25.44 -9.15
CA PRO A 50 2.90 26.18 -7.92
C PRO A 50 1.47 26.07 -7.39
N SER A 51 0.46 25.89 -8.26
CA SER A 51 -0.94 25.77 -7.82
C SER A 51 -1.24 24.43 -7.14
N GLN A 52 -0.47 23.37 -7.41
CA GLN A 52 -0.64 22.07 -6.74
C GLN A 52 0.00 21.99 -5.35
N LEU A 53 0.89 22.93 -5.00
CA LEU A 53 1.47 23.00 -3.66
C LEU A 53 0.42 23.30 -2.56
N LEU A 54 -0.79 23.70 -2.96
CA LEU A 54 -1.93 23.91 -2.07
C LEU A 54 -2.77 22.64 -1.85
N ASP A 55 -2.51 21.55 -2.59
CA ASP A 55 -3.22 20.29 -2.35
C ASP A 55 -2.70 19.66 -1.04
N PRO A 56 -3.60 19.39 -0.07
CA PRO A 56 -3.21 18.82 1.23
C PRO A 56 -2.55 17.44 1.09
N ALA A 57 -2.89 16.65 0.07
CA ALA A 57 -2.25 15.37 -0.20
C ALA A 57 -0.78 15.56 -0.63
N ILE A 58 -0.49 16.54 -1.48
CA ILE A 58 0.89 16.87 -1.86
C ILE A 58 1.68 17.34 -0.65
N ALA A 59 1.11 18.20 0.20
CA ALA A 59 1.76 18.66 1.42
C ALA A 59 2.08 17.50 2.38
N ARG A 60 1.20 16.50 2.49
CA ARG A 60 1.41 15.32 3.35
C ARG A 60 2.40 14.32 2.75
N LEU A 61 2.44 14.17 1.43
CA LEU A 61 3.40 13.31 0.71
C LEU A 61 4.82 13.90 0.67
N PHE A 62 4.95 15.22 0.69
CA PHE A 62 6.21 15.97 0.63
C PHE A 62 6.30 16.99 1.77
N PRO A 63 6.43 16.55 3.03
CA PRO A 63 6.46 17.44 4.18
C PRO A 63 7.67 18.38 4.17
N ASP A 64 7.57 19.47 4.94
CA ASP A 64 8.70 20.39 5.16
C ASP A 64 9.92 19.65 5.72
N ALA A 65 11.06 19.78 5.06
CA ALA A 65 12.33 19.20 5.52
C ALA A 65 12.86 19.89 6.79
N TYR A 66 12.54 21.18 6.95
CA TYR A 66 12.94 22.01 8.09
C TYR A 66 11.70 22.68 8.70
N ARG A 67 11.35 22.27 9.93
CA ARG A 67 10.15 22.77 10.64
C ARG A 67 10.20 24.27 10.94
N ASP A 68 11.38 24.79 11.25
CA ASP A 68 11.56 26.17 11.72
C ASP A 68 12.19 27.09 10.65
N ASP A 69 12.38 26.60 9.42
CA ASP A 69 13.00 27.37 8.32
C ASP A 69 12.25 27.14 7.01
N ALA A 70 11.24 27.99 6.78
CA ALA A 70 10.43 27.94 5.57
C ALA A 70 11.23 28.26 4.29
N ALA A 71 12.29 29.08 4.38
CA ALA A 71 13.12 29.42 3.24
C ALA A 71 13.98 28.22 2.83
N ALA A 72 14.63 27.56 3.79
CA ALA A 72 15.38 26.33 3.56
C ALA A 72 14.47 25.18 3.08
N SER A 73 13.25 25.05 3.62
CA SER A 73 12.28 24.06 3.14
C SER A 73 11.83 24.31 1.70
N ASN A 74 11.65 25.58 1.29
CA ASN A 74 11.33 25.94 -0.09
C ASN A 74 12.48 25.61 -1.06
N GLU A 75 13.72 25.94 -0.67
CA GLU A 75 14.92 25.61 -1.46
C GLU A 75 15.09 24.10 -1.59
N PHE A 76 14.93 23.36 -0.49
CA PHE A 76 14.97 21.90 -0.50
C PHE A 76 13.93 21.30 -1.45
N ARG A 77 12.66 21.73 -1.36
CA ARG A 77 11.59 21.28 -2.27
C ARG A 77 11.95 21.51 -3.73
N ARG A 78 12.44 22.71 -4.05
CA ARG A 78 12.84 23.07 -5.42
C ARG A 78 13.84 22.07 -6.02
N TYR A 79 14.71 21.50 -5.20
CA TYR A 79 15.74 20.56 -5.65
C TYR A 79 15.36 19.08 -5.55
N THR A 80 14.50 18.68 -4.60
CA THR A 80 14.26 17.25 -4.32
C THR A 80 12.85 16.76 -4.68
N GLN A 81 11.86 17.64 -4.72
CA GLN A 81 10.45 17.23 -4.80
C GLN A 81 10.14 16.50 -6.10
N HIS A 82 10.71 16.93 -7.23
CA HIS A 82 10.52 16.25 -8.53
C HIS A 82 11.08 14.83 -8.49
N ASP A 83 12.33 14.64 -8.05
CA ASP A 83 12.96 13.32 -8.00
C ASP A 83 12.22 12.38 -7.02
N LEU A 84 11.73 12.91 -5.90
CA LEU A 84 10.90 12.15 -4.97
C LEU A 84 9.56 11.75 -5.60
N ALA A 85 8.89 12.67 -6.30
CA ALA A 85 7.64 12.38 -7.01
C ALA A 85 7.84 11.32 -8.10
N ALA A 86 8.91 11.42 -8.89
CA ALA A 86 9.25 10.45 -9.92
C ALA A 86 9.43 9.03 -9.34
N ARG A 87 10.11 8.89 -8.20
CA ARG A 87 10.27 7.59 -7.52
C ARG A 87 8.95 7.03 -7.00
N LYS A 88 8.07 7.89 -6.48
CA LYS A 88 6.72 7.48 -6.04
C LYS A 88 5.89 7.00 -7.24
N VAL A 89 5.94 7.71 -8.36
CA VAL A 89 5.28 7.31 -9.62
C VAL A 89 5.82 5.98 -10.13
N GLU A 90 7.15 5.80 -10.19
CA GLU A 90 7.76 4.54 -10.63
C GLU A 90 7.32 3.36 -9.74
N THR A 91 7.24 3.58 -8.42
CA THR A 91 6.75 2.58 -7.48
C THR A 91 5.29 2.23 -7.74
N ALA A 92 4.43 3.23 -7.95
CA ALA A 92 3.02 3.06 -8.28
C ALA A 92 2.80 2.35 -9.63
N GLU A 93 3.61 2.68 -10.65
CA GLU A 93 3.55 2.04 -11.97
C GLU A 93 3.97 0.57 -11.91
N ARG A 94 4.97 0.22 -11.08
CA ARG A 94 5.36 -1.18 -10.84
C ARG A 94 4.21 -1.99 -10.22
N VAL A 95 3.50 -1.40 -9.24
CA VAL A 95 2.30 -2.02 -8.65
C VAL A 95 1.20 -2.19 -9.69
N GLN A 96 0.93 -1.15 -10.50
CA GLN A 96 -0.06 -1.22 -11.57
C GLN A 96 0.24 -2.30 -12.61
N ALA A 97 1.50 -2.45 -13.02
CA ALA A 97 1.91 -3.50 -13.95
C ALA A 97 1.64 -4.90 -13.39
N ALA A 98 1.97 -5.12 -12.11
CA ALA A 98 1.71 -6.39 -11.43
C ALA A 98 0.20 -6.71 -11.31
N LEU A 99 -0.63 -5.69 -11.02
CA LEU A 99 -2.09 -5.82 -10.96
C LEU A 99 -2.69 -6.10 -12.35
N ALA A 100 -2.23 -5.40 -13.39
CA ALA A 100 -2.73 -5.56 -14.76
C ALA A 100 -2.38 -6.92 -15.37
N ASP A 101 -1.19 -7.45 -15.07
CA ASP A 101 -0.78 -8.78 -15.52
C ASP A 101 -1.71 -9.89 -15.00
N THR A 102 -2.38 -9.67 -13.87
CA THR A 102 -3.39 -10.60 -13.30
C THR A 102 -4.75 -10.46 -13.97
N ALA A 103 -5.16 -9.24 -14.29
CA ALA A 103 -6.43 -8.99 -14.98
C ALA A 103 -6.41 -9.53 -16.43
N GLU A 104 -5.25 -9.50 -17.09
CA GLU A 104 -5.11 -9.90 -18.50
C GLU A 104 -4.71 -11.37 -18.71
N ARG A 105 -4.20 -12.07 -17.68
CA ARG A 105 -3.70 -13.45 -17.84
C ARG A 105 -4.11 -14.35 -16.69
N SER A 106 -4.54 -15.56 -17.04
CA SER A 106 -4.57 -16.76 -16.18
C SER A 106 -3.16 -17.25 -15.76
N VAL A 107 -2.26 -16.31 -15.45
CA VAL A 107 -0.84 -16.53 -15.11
C VAL A 107 -0.64 -16.10 -13.65
N GLY A 108 -1.64 -16.31 -12.80
CA GLY A 108 -1.41 -16.36 -11.37
C GLY A 108 -0.72 -17.66 -10.99
N VAL A 109 0.07 -17.63 -9.91
CA VAL A 109 0.43 -18.88 -9.23
C VAL A 109 -0.87 -19.46 -8.68
N VAL A 110 -1.19 -20.70 -9.06
CA VAL A 110 -2.37 -21.39 -8.53
C VAL A 110 -2.06 -21.86 -7.11
N LEU A 111 -2.79 -21.32 -6.15
CA LEU A 111 -2.76 -21.69 -4.74
C LEU A 111 -3.14 -23.16 -4.54
N PRO A 112 -2.74 -23.79 -3.41
CA PRO A 112 -3.20 -25.13 -3.06
C PRO A 112 -4.73 -25.27 -2.98
N ASP A 113 -5.45 -24.17 -2.77
CA ASP A 113 -6.92 -24.10 -2.80
C ASP A 113 -7.50 -23.67 -4.17
N GLY A 114 -6.67 -23.59 -5.20
CA GLY A 114 -7.08 -23.38 -6.60
C GLY A 114 -7.19 -21.93 -7.04
N ARG A 115 -6.89 -20.96 -6.18
CA ARG A 115 -6.97 -19.52 -6.50
C ARG A 115 -5.71 -19.01 -7.22
N GLU A 116 -5.87 -18.06 -8.13
CA GLU A 116 -4.76 -17.41 -8.82
C GLU A 116 -4.31 -16.14 -8.06
N GLY A 117 -3.00 -15.87 -7.99
CA GLY A 117 -2.47 -14.67 -7.34
C GLY A 117 -1.14 -14.18 -7.90
N ILE A 118 -0.77 -12.95 -7.54
CA ILE A 118 0.47 -12.28 -7.90
C ILE A 118 1.57 -12.75 -6.95
N ALA A 119 2.62 -13.39 -7.47
CA ALA A 119 3.80 -13.69 -6.69
C ALA A 119 4.70 -12.46 -6.58
N LEU A 120 4.87 -11.95 -5.38
CA LEU A 120 5.73 -10.83 -5.03
C LEU A 120 7.03 -11.35 -4.41
N SER A 121 8.17 -10.86 -4.89
CA SER A 121 9.40 -10.96 -4.12
C SER A 121 9.28 -10.13 -2.82
N VAL A 122 10.15 -10.37 -1.85
CA VAL A 122 10.21 -9.52 -0.64
C VAL A 122 10.45 -8.05 -1.00
N GLU A 123 11.30 -7.77 -2.00
CA GLU A 123 11.57 -6.42 -2.49
C GLU A 123 10.34 -5.76 -3.11
N ASP A 124 9.57 -6.52 -3.91
CA ASP A 124 8.30 -6.05 -4.46
C ASP A 124 7.27 -5.82 -3.36
N GLY A 125 7.18 -6.70 -2.35
CA GLY A 125 6.33 -6.51 -1.18
C GLY A 125 6.65 -5.21 -0.44
N TRP A 126 7.92 -4.88 -0.23
CA TRP A 126 8.31 -3.58 0.33
C TRP A 126 7.93 -2.39 -0.57
N SER A 127 8.01 -2.56 -1.89
CA SER A 127 7.59 -1.53 -2.84
C SER A 127 6.08 -1.31 -2.80
N TRP A 128 5.30 -2.39 -2.70
CA TRP A 128 3.86 -2.35 -2.48
C TRP A 128 3.50 -1.66 -1.16
N LEU A 129 4.19 -1.98 -0.05
CA LEU A 129 3.97 -1.31 1.23
C LEU A 129 4.20 0.21 1.17
N ARG A 130 5.26 0.65 0.48
CA ARG A 130 5.52 2.09 0.28
C ARG A 130 4.40 2.76 -0.50
N HIS A 131 3.92 2.11 -1.56
CA HIS A 131 2.81 2.62 -2.36
C HIS A 131 1.49 2.67 -1.58
N LEU A 132 1.13 1.60 -0.85
CA LEU A 132 -0.06 1.57 0.01
C LEU A 132 0.00 2.66 1.09
N THR A 133 1.18 2.90 1.65
CA THR A 133 1.40 4.01 2.60
C THR A 133 1.13 5.36 1.93
N ASP A 134 1.62 5.57 0.72
CA ASP A 134 1.40 6.82 -0.03
C ASP A 134 -0.09 7.02 -0.40
N LEU A 135 -0.81 5.94 -0.73
CA LEU A 135 -2.26 5.98 -0.92
C LEU A 135 -2.99 6.36 0.38
N ARG A 136 -2.61 5.77 1.52
CA ARG A 136 -3.18 6.13 2.84
C ARG A 136 -2.94 7.59 3.18
N LEU A 137 -1.73 8.10 2.97
CA LEU A 137 -1.43 9.52 3.21
C LEU A 137 -2.28 10.44 2.34
N THR A 138 -2.49 10.07 1.07
CA THR A 138 -3.35 10.81 0.13
C THR A 138 -4.80 10.83 0.60
N LEU A 139 -5.35 9.68 0.97
CA LEU A 139 -6.73 9.54 1.45
C LEU A 139 -6.93 10.25 2.80
N ALA A 140 -6.00 10.10 3.73
CA ALA A 140 -6.02 10.79 5.03
C ALA A 140 -6.05 12.32 4.86
N ALA A 141 -5.24 12.86 3.96
CA ALA A 141 -5.22 14.30 3.68
C ALA A 141 -6.57 14.80 3.13
N ARG A 142 -7.25 14.02 2.30
CA ARG A 142 -8.59 14.35 1.78
C ARG A 142 -9.68 14.26 2.84
N LEU A 143 -9.54 13.36 3.80
CA LEU A 143 -10.41 13.27 4.99
C LEU A 143 -10.13 14.36 6.04
N GLY A 144 -9.11 15.20 5.83
CA GLY A 144 -8.69 16.17 6.84
C GLY A 144 -8.08 15.53 8.10
N VAL A 145 -7.62 14.28 8.01
CA VAL A 145 -6.95 13.56 9.10
C VAL A 145 -5.56 14.17 9.31
N VAL A 146 -5.42 15.00 10.34
CA VAL A 146 -4.15 15.66 10.68
C VAL A 146 -3.22 14.71 11.44
N ASP A 147 -3.78 13.94 12.39
CA ASP A 147 -3.06 12.97 13.23
C ASP A 147 -3.81 11.63 13.25
N ASP A 148 -3.15 10.56 12.79
CA ASP A 148 -3.70 9.21 12.73
C ASP A 148 -4.01 8.67 14.15
N ALA A 149 -3.45 9.24 15.22
CA ALA A 149 -3.79 8.82 16.59
C ALA A 149 -5.04 9.53 17.13
N ALA A 150 -5.28 10.79 16.75
CA ALA A 150 -6.39 11.60 17.27
C ALA A 150 -7.65 11.53 16.37
N ALA A 151 -7.50 11.20 15.08
CA ALA A 151 -8.61 11.14 14.13
C ALA A 151 -9.55 9.92 14.31
N PHE A 152 -9.24 9.02 15.24
CA PHE A 152 -10.08 7.88 15.60
C PHE A 152 -10.66 7.98 17.03
N ASP A 153 -10.39 9.08 17.76
CA ASP A 153 -10.96 9.27 19.09
C ASP A 153 -12.46 9.64 19.03
N GLU A 154 -12.95 10.13 17.89
CA GLU A 154 -14.36 10.42 17.64
C GLU A 154 -14.72 9.99 16.22
N GLU A 155 -15.50 8.90 16.10
CA GLU A 155 -16.01 8.45 14.80
C GLU A 155 -17.10 9.44 14.35
N PRO A 156 -16.94 10.10 13.19
CA PRO A 156 -17.91 11.07 12.71
C PRO A 156 -19.27 10.41 12.48
N ASP A 157 -20.35 11.13 12.78
CA ASP A 157 -21.69 10.68 12.47
C ASP A 157 -21.81 10.43 10.96
N PRO A 158 -22.07 9.20 10.50
CA PRO A 158 -22.17 8.89 9.07
C PRO A 158 -23.29 9.66 8.38
N GLU A 159 -24.33 10.08 9.11
CA GLU A 159 -25.43 10.91 8.57
C GLU A 159 -24.99 12.36 8.31
N ALA A 160 -23.88 12.81 8.90
CA ALA A 160 -23.31 14.13 8.70
C ALA A 160 -22.26 14.18 7.57
N LEU A 161 -21.85 13.03 7.05
CA LEU A 161 -20.85 12.92 5.98
C LEU A 161 -21.51 12.88 4.60
N SER A 162 -20.85 13.48 3.62
CA SER A 162 -21.18 13.29 2.21
C SER A 162 -20.86 11.86 1.74
N GLU A 163 -21.49 11.43 0.65
CA GLU A 163 -21.19 10.13 0.03
C GLU A 163 -19.71 9.99 -0.36
N GLU A 164 -19.07 11.09 -0.78
CA GLU A 164 -17.65 11.13 -1.13
C GLU A 164 -16.75 10.92 0.09
N GLU A 165 -17.08 11.53 1.24
CA GLU A 165 -16.34 11.36 2.49
C GLU A 165 -16.49 9.93 3.03
N LEU A 166 -17.70 9.37 2.99
CA LEU A 166 -17.95 7.98 3.37
C LEU A 166 -17.17 7.00 2.50
N LEU A 167 -17.14 7.22 1.18
CA LEU A 167 -16.35 6.42 0.25
C LEU A 167 -14.86 6.56 0.54
N THR A 168 -14.35 7.78 0.69
CA THR A 168 -12.94 8.05 0.97
C THR A 168 -12.50 7.40 2.28
N ARG A 169 -13.37 7.42 3.30
CA ARG A 169 -13.12 6.76 4.59
C ARG A 169 -13.07 5.25 4.43
N SER A 170 -14.05 4.68 3.72
CA SER A 170 -14.09 3.24 3.43
C SER A 170 -12.84 2.77 2.69
N LEU A 171 -12.37 3.55 1.71
CA LEU A 171 -11.13 3.28 0.98
C LEU A 171 -9.90 3.39 1.90
N PHE A 172 -9.83 4.41 2.74
CA PHE A 172 -8.72 4.59 3.69
C PHE A 172 -8.59 3.42 4.67
N ASP A 173 -9.72 2.99 5.24
CA ASP A 173 -9.77 1.86 6.17
C ASP A 173 -9.43 0.54 5.45
N TRP A 174 -9.97 0.32 4.24
CA TRP A 174 -9.67 -0.85 3.43
C TRP A 174 -8.19 -0.94 3.02
N VAL A 175 -7.58 0.15 2.55
CA VAL A 175 -6.14 0.17 2.22
C VAL A 175 -5.30 -0.09 3.48
N GLY A 176 -5.75 0.38 4.65
CA GLY A 176 -5.13 0.04 5.94
C GLY A 176 -5.12 -1.44 6.22
N TYR A 177 -6.28 -2.06 6.13
CA TYR A 177 -6.43 -3.50 6.30
C TYR A 177 -5.55 -4.29 5.30
N VAL A 178 -5.53 -3.90 4.02
CA VAL A 178 -4.67 -4.51 2.99
C VAL A 178 -3.18 -4.37 3.37
N GLN A 179 -2.76 -3.21 3.86
CA GLN A 179 -1.39 -2.97 4.32
C GLN A 179 -1.02 -3.84 5.52
N GLU A 180 -1.89 -3.98 6.52
CA GLU A 180 -1.68 -4.85 7.69
C GLU A 180 -1.47 -6.31 7.26
N LEU A 181 -2.29 -6.81 6.32
CA LEU A 181 -2.14 -8.15 5.79
C LEU A 181 -0.81 -8.36 5.06
N LEU A 182 -0.35 -7.36 4.29
CA LEU A 182 0.95 -7.44 3.61
C LEU A 182 2.12 -7.42 4.60
N VAL A 183 2.04 -6.61 5.66
CA VAL A 183 3.05 -6.61 6.73
C VAL A 183 3.15 -7.99 7.36
N ALA A 184 2.01 -8.58 7.77
CA ALA A 184 1.99 -9.92 8.37
C ALA A 184 2.59 -10.98 7.43
N ALA A 185 2.25 -10.94 6.14
CA ALA A 185 2.80 -11.89 5.17
C ALA A 185 4.31 -11.72 4.95
N LEU A 186 4.83 -10.49 5.01
CA LEU A 186 6.27 -10.24 4.90
C LEU A 186 7.03 -10.70 6.14
N GLU A 187 6.47 -10.53 7.34
CA GLU A 187 7.02 -11.05 8.59
C GLU A 187 7.12 -12.58 8.56
N ASP A 188 6.04 -13.27 8.15
CA ASP A 188 6.01 -14.73 8.00
C ASP A 188 7.10 -15.24 7.04
N VAL A 189 7.34 -14.54 5.92
CA VAL A 189 8.41 -14.89 4.96
C VAL A 189 9.80 -14.74 5.58
N VAL A 190 10.04 -13.67 6.33
CA VAL A 190 11.32 -13.40 6.99
C VAL A 190 11.61 -14.43 8.09
N ASP A 191 10.59 -14.82 8.86
CA ASP A 191 10.71 -15.80 9.94
C ASP A 191 10.95 -17.22 9.40
N ALA A 192 10.29 -17.59 8.30
CA ALA A 192 10.52 -18.85 7.61
C ALA A 192 11.96 -18.93 7.06
N GLY A 193 12.47 -17.83 6.49
CA GLY A 193 13.85 -17.74 6.00
C GLY A 193 14.88 -17.90 7.12
N SER A 194 14.64 -17.28 8.28
CA SER A 194 15.52 -17.34 9.46
C SER A 194 15.58 -18.75 10.06
N THR A 195 14.46 -19.46 10.09
CA THR A 195 14.40 -20.85 10.59
C THR A 195 15.19 -21.80 9.69
N SER A 196 15.09 -21.66 8.36
CA SER A 196 15.83 -22.52 7.41
C SER A 196 17.36 -22.33 7.45
N ALA A 197 17.81 -21.11 7.79
CA ALA A 197 19.23 -20.78 7.90
C ALA A 197 19.88 -21.39 9.16
N ASP A 198 19.14 -21.50 10.26
CA ASP A 198 19.62 -22.07 11.53
C ASP A 198 19.70 -23.61 11.49
N GLU A 199 18.77 -24.27 10.79
CA GLU A 199 18.81 -25.73 10.58
C GLU A 199 19.95 -26.20 9.65
N SER A 200 20.54 -25.28 8.87
CA SER A 200 21.67 -25.56 7.98
C SER A 200 23.05 -25.36 8.65
N GLY A 201 23.09 -25.19 9.98
CA GLY A 201 24.32 -25.08 10.77
C GLY A 201 25.32 -26.24 10.53
N PRO A 202 26.63 -26.01 10.69
CA PRO A 202 27.66 -26.89 10.15
C PRO A 202 27.53 -28.30 10.72
N ALA A 203 27.32 -29.27 9.85
CA ALA A 203 27.44 -30.68 10.18
C ALA A 203 28.81 -30.90 10.85
N SER A 204 28.78 -31.06 12.18
CA SER A 204 29.93 -31.39 13.02
C SER A 204 30.55 -32.68 12.49
N THR A 205 31.51 -32.52 11.57
CA THR A 205 32.29 -33.62 11.03
C THR A 205 33.51 -33.78 11.91
N GLY A 206 33.38 -34.67 12.90
CA GLY A 206 34.48 -35.43 13.52
C GLY A 206 35.35 -34.69 14.55
N ARG A 207 35.56 -35.33 15.70
CA ARG A 207 36.55 -36.40 15.83
C ARG A 207 36.29 -37.28 17.06
#